data_AF-A0AAV1WLX1-F1
#
_entry.id   AF-A0AAV1WLX1-F1
#
_cell.length_a   1.000
_cell.length_b   1.000
_cell.length_c   1.000
_cell.angle_alpha   90.00
_cell.angle_beta   90.00
_cell.angle_gamma   90.00
#
_symmetry.space_group_name_H-M   'P 1'
#
loop_
_entity.id
_entity.type
_entity.pdbx_description
1 polymer ?
#
loop_
_entity_poly.entity_id
_entity_poly.type
_entity_poly.pdbx_seq_one_letter_code
_entity_poly.pdbx_strand_id
1 'polypeptide(L)'
;METQSGHLKRIDELHASYLAFQYPLLFPFGEDGYRHDVCHRVRADSQNRKRNRLTVREWMSFRLQTRRNEAQTLLHSRRLFHQFLVDAYTMVESERLSFIKKNQSKLRVDKYRNLNVSQTNDQSQG
;
A
#
# COMPACT_ATOMS: atom_id res chain seq x y z
N MET A 1 15.56 16.59 1.84
CA MET A 1 15.53 17.65 2.86
C MET A 1 14.27 18.46 2.62
N GLU A 2 13.36 18.50 3.58
CA GLU A 2 12.21 19.41 3.50
C GLU A 2 12.69 20.84 3.72
N THR A 3 12.36 21.75 2.81
CA THR A 3 12.63 23.18 2.97
C THR A 3 11.59 23.80 3.89
N GLN A 4 12.02 24.65 4.82
CA GLN A 4 11.13 25.40 5.72
C GLN A 4 10.46 26.54 4.94
N SER A 5 9.53 26.20 4.04
CA SER A 5 8.81 27.18 3.24
C SER A 5 7.73 27.94 4.03
N GLY A 6 7.51 27.61 5.31
CA GLY A 6 6.48 28.22 6.15
C GLY A 6 5.03 27.81 5.80
N HIS A 7 4.85 26.94 4.79
CA HIS A 7 3.53 26.48 4.36
C HIS A 7 3.19 25.13 4.99
N LEU A 8 1.93 24.96 5.43
CA LEU A 8 1.44 23.69 5.96
C LEU A 8 1.36 22.66 4.82
N LYS A 9 2.02 21.52 5.01
CA LYS A 9 1.91 20.37 4.11
C LYS A 9 0.96 19.34 4.70
N ARG A 10 0.02 18.87 3.89
CA ARG A 10 -0.84 17.75 4.28
C ARG A 10 -0.06 16.45 4.16
N ILE A 11 -0.06 15.67 5.24
CA ILE A 11 0.46 14.31 5.26
C ILE A 11 -0.69 13.38 4.91
N ASP A 12 -0.52 12.56 3.88
CA ASP A 12 -1.48 11.52 3.52
C ASP A 12 -1.14 10.19 4.20
N GLU A 13 -2.09 9.26 4.19
CA GLU A 13 -1.94 7.92 4.78
C GLU A 13 -0.81 7.10 4.13
N LEU A 14 -0.40 7.44 2.91
CA LEU A 14 0.63 6.75 2.14
C LEU A 14 2.00 7.42 2.27
N HIS A 15 2.11 8.44 3.12
CA HIS A 15 3.33 9.18 3.38
C HIS A 15 4.24 8.40 4.33
N ALA A 16 5.55 8.44 4.08
CA ALA A 16 6.55 7.70 4.86
C ALA A 16 6.45 7.98 6.37
N SER A 17 6.27 9.25 6.74
CA SER A 17 6.24 9.67 8.14
C SER A 17 4.89 9.47 8.84
N TYR A 18 3.83 9.02 8.13
CA TYR A 18 2.48 8.94 8.68
C TYR A 18 2.41 8.08 9.95
N LEU A 19 2.96 6.87 9.91
CA LEU A 19 2.93 5.93 11.03
C LEU A 19 3.75 6.41 12.24
N ALA A 20 4.89 7.03 11.99
CA ALA A 20 5.73 7.58 13.05
C ALA A 20 5.04 8.72 13.82
N PHE A 21 4.32 9.59 13.11
CA PHE A 21 3.56 10.67 13.73
C PHE A 21 2.30 10.18 14.45
N GLN A 22 1.63 9.17 13.92
CA GLN A 22 0.45 8.59 14.55
C GLN A 22 0.79 7.74 15.79
N TYR A 23 1.94 7.07 15.77
CA TYR A 23 2.36 6.15 16.84
C TYR A 23 3.77 6.45 17.40
N PRO A 24 4.00 7.62 18.03
CA PRO A 24 5.33 7.96 18.57
C PRO A 24 5.88 6.93 19.57
N LEU A 25 5.00 6.26 20.33
CA LEU A 25 5.39 5.21 21.27
C LEU A 25 5.89 3.92 20.58
N LEU A 26 5.41 3.63 19.37
CA LEU A 26 5.87 2.49 18.57
C LEU A 26 7.12 2.82 17.77
N PHE A 27 7.29 4.09 17.41
CA PHE A 27 8.39 4.59 16.58
C PHE A 27 9.14 5.72 17.29
N PRO A 28 9.82 5.43 18.42
CA PRO A 28 10.47 6.48 19.23
C PRO A 28 11.55 7.25 18.48
N PHE A 29 12.12 6.66 17.43
CA PHE A 29 13.14 7.28 16.58
C PHE A 29 12.59 7.91 15.29
N GLY A 30 11.27 7.91 15.10
CA GLY A 30 10.65 8.45 13.90
C GLY A 30 10.97 7.65 12.63
N GLU A 31 10.94 6.31 12.72
CA GLU A 31 11.26 5.42 11.58
C GLU A 31 10.41 5.73 10.35
N ASP A 32 11.02 5.67 9.17
CA ASP A 32 10.30 5.77 7.90
C ASP A 32 9.35 4.57 7.72
N GLY A 33 8.09 4.88 7.44
CA GLY A 33 7.05 3.94 7.07
C GLY A 33 7.14 3.49 5.61
N TYR A 34 5.99 3.10 5.04
CA TYR A 34 5.91 2.70 3.64
C TYR A 34 6.21 3.86 2.69
N ARG A 35 6.90 3.57 1.58
CA ARG A 35 7.16 4.52 0.51
C ARG A 35 6.88 3.89 -0.85
N HIS A 36 6.26 4.64 -1.75
CA HIS A 36 5.90 4.19 -3.10
C HIS A 36 7.10 3.94 -4.04
N ASP A 37 8.29 4.44 -3.69
CA ASP A 37 9.53 4.28 -4.46
C ASP A 37 10.30 3.00 -4.12
N VAL A 38 9.84 2.22 -3.13
CA VAL A 38 10.52 0.99 -2.69
C VAL A 38 10.26 -0.15 -3.68
N CYS A 39 11.34 -0.70 -4.23
CA CYS A 39 11.32 -1.88 -5.08
C CYS A 39 11.62 -3.14 -4.28
N HIS A 40 11.20 -4.29 -4.82
CA HIS A 40 11.60 -5.58 -4.30
C HIS A 40 13.11 -5.77 -4.42
N ARG A 41 13.69 -6.53 -3.50
CA ARG A 41 15.11 -6.93 -3.58
C ARG A 41 15.36 -7.69 -4.89
N VAL A 42 16.38 -7.27 -5.63
CA VAL A 42 16.82 -7.93 -6.87
C VAL A 42 17.27 -9.36 -6.56
N ARG A 43 16.74 -10.33 -7.30
CA ARG A 43 17.10 -11.76 -7.25
C ARG A 43 17.31 -12.28 -8.67
N ALA A 44 18.00 -13.39 -8.88
CA ALA A 44 18.24 -13.93 -10.24
C ALA A 44 16.93 -14.10 -11.05
N ASP A 45 15.84 -14.49 -10.39
CA ASP A 45 14.49 -14.66 -10.97
C ASP A 45 13.70 -13.33 -11.16
N SER A 46 14.26 -12.19 -10.75
CA SER A 46 13.53 -10.90 -10.79
C SER A 46 13.34 -10.33 -12.20
N GLN A 47 14.08 -10.82 -13.20
CA GLN A 47 14.02 -10.34 -14.58
C GLN A 47 12.64 -10.54 -15.25
N ASN A 48 11.86 -11.53 -14.81
CA ASN A 48 10.54 -11.84 -15.39
C ASN A 48 9.36 -11.26 -14.58
N ARG A 49 9.60 -10.45 -13.55
CA ARG A 49 8.51 -9.92 -12.72
C ARG A 49 7.79 -8.77 -13.39
N LYS A 50 6.51 -9.00 -13.75
CA LYS A 50 5.58 -7.95 -14.22
C LYS A 50 5.42 -6.79 -13.23
N ARG A 51 5.67 -7.02 -11.93
CA ARG A 51 5.59 -6.01 -10.87
C ARG A 51 6.86 -6.02 -10.03
N ASN A 52 7.56 -4.89 -9.97
CA ASN A 52 8.77 -4.72 -9.15
C ASN A 52 8.55 -3.81 -7.93
N ARG A 53 7.49 -3.01 -7.89
CA ARG A 53 7.18 -2.13 -6.76
C ARG A 53 6.54 -2.88 -5.59
N LEU A 54 7.06 -2.64 -4.40
CA LEU A 54 6.49 -3.11 -3.14
C LEU A 54 5.12 -2.45 -2.94
N THR A 55 4.16 -3.21 -2.44
CA THR A 55 2.83 -2.72 -2.06
C THR A 55 2.74 -2.38 -0.58
N VAL A 56 1.77 -1.54 -0.20
CA VAL A 56 1.47 -1.30 1.23
C VAL A 56 1.19 -2.63 1.93
N ARG A 57 0.42 -3.52 1.29
CA ARG A 57 0.07 -4.83 1.85
C ARG A 57 1.30 -5.69 2.12
N GLU A 58 2.24 -5.77 1.17
CA GLU A 58 3.48 -6.52 1.34
C GLU A 58 4.33 -5.92 2.47
N TRP A 59 4.46 -4.59 2.50
CA TRP A 59 5.17 -3.89 3.56
C TRP A 59 4.56 -4.15 4.94
N MET A 60 3.23 -4.06 5.08
CA MET A 60 2.52 -4.35 6.33
C MET A 60 2.71 -5.81 6.75
N SER A 61 2.58 -6.75 5.81
CA SER A 61 2.80 -8.17 6.11
C SER A 61 4.22 -8.43 6.60
N PHE A 62 5.22 -7.73 6.03
CA PHE A 62 6.60 -7.79 6.46
C PHE A 62 6.79 -7.24 7.88
N ARG A 63 6.15 -6.11 8.23
CA ARG A 63 6.21 -5.51 9.56
C ARG A 63 5.48 -6.32 10.64
N LEU A 64 4.40 -7.00 10.27
CA LEU A 64 3.60 -7.84 11.18
C LEU A 64 4.20 -9.24 11.39
N GLN A 65 5.10 -9.68 10.51
CA GLN A 65 5.72 -10.99 10.62
C GLN A 65 6.71 -11.05 11.79
N THR A 66 6.47 -11.95 12.75
CA THR A 66 7.41 -12.21 13.84
C THR A 66 8.72 -12.80 13.32
N ARG A 67 9.86 -12.28 13.79
CA ARG A 67 11.21 -12.77 13.46
C ARG A 67 12.09 -12.80 14.70
N ARG A 68 13.01 -13.76 14.74
CA ARG A 68 13.88 -14.01 15.91
C ARG A 68 14.88 -12.87 16.17
N ASN A 69 15.31 -12.15 15.12
CA ASN A 69 16.37 -11.15 15.19
C ASN A 69 15.86 -9.70 15.14
N GLU A 70 14.57 -9.48 15.39
CA GLU A 70 13.94 -8.15 15.35
C GLU A 70 13.15 -7.89 16.63
N ALA A 71 13.03 -6.62 17.01
CA ALA A 71 12.27 -6.22 18.18
C ALA A 71 10.77 -6.45 17.96
N GLN A 72 10.12 -7.13 18.91
CA GLN A 72 8.68 -7.42 18.86
C GLN A 72 7.84 -6.32 19.52
N THR A 73 8.38 -5.09 19.63
CA THR A 73 7.74 -3.94 20.30
C THR A 73 6.34 -3.67 19.75
N LEU A 74 6.19 -3.72 18.42
CA LEU A 74 4.91 -3.56 17.74
C LEU A 74 3.89 -4.61 18.20
N LEU A 75 4.28 -5.89 18.20
CA LEU A 75 3.41 -7.02 18.53
C LEU A 75 3.02 -7.05 20.02
N HIS A 76 3.89 -6.56 20.91
CA HIS A 76 3.66 -6.52 22.35
C HIS A 76 2.92 -5.28 22.85
N SER A 77 2.55 -4.35 21.96
CA SER A 77 1.92 -3.07 22.32
C SER A 77 0.41 -3.15 22.66
N ARG A 78 -0.15 -4.36 22.72
CA ARG A 78 -1.52 -4.66 23.19
C ARG A 78 -2.61 -3.84 22.45
N ARG A 79 -3.31 -2.93 23.14
CA ARG A 79 -4.39 -2.13 22.53
C ARG A 79 -3.89 -1.27 21.38
N LEU A 80 -2.65 -0.78 21.48
CA LEU A 80 -2.04 0.03 20.43
C LEU A 80 -1.77 -0.80 19.16
N PHE A 81 -1.43 -2.08 19.33
CA PHE A 81 -1.29 -3.01 18.21
C PHE A 81 -2.60 -3.20 17.46
N HIS A 82 -3.73 -3.34 18.15
CA HIS A 82 -5.04 -3.46 17.50
C HIS A 82 -5.39 -2.20 16.68
N GLN A 83 -5.09 -1.01 17.21
CA GLN A 83 -5.30 0.23 16.48
C GLN A 83 -4.39 0.30 15.24
N PHE A 84 -3.13 -0.07 15.40
CA PHE A 84 -2.18 -0.15 14.29
C PHE A 84 -2.65 -1.11 13.20
N LEU A 85 -3.22 -2.27 13.54
CA LEU A 85 -3.77 -3.21 12.57
C LEU A 85 -4.93 -2.62 11.75
N VAL A 86 -5.82 -1.88 12.42
CA VAL A 86 -6.93 -1.20 11.74
C VAL A 86 -6.38 -0.15 10.77
N ASP A 87 -5.42 0.67 11.21
CA ASP A 87 -4.79 1.67 10.34
C ASP A 87 -4.00 1.03 9.19
N ALA A 88 -3.32 -0.09 9.45
CA ALA A 88 -2.64 -0.84 8.41
C ALA A 88 -3.62 -1.32 7.33
N TYR A 89 -4.82 -1.76 7.72
CA TYR A 89 -5.88 -2.13 6.78
C TYR A 89 -6.40 -0.92 5.99
N THR A 90 -6.65 0.22 6.64
CA THR A 90 -7.11 1.42 5.94
C THR A 90 -6.07 1.92 4.94
N MET A 91 -4.78 1.88 5.27
CA MET A 91 -3.68 2.21 4.35
C MET A 91 -3.67 1.30 3.10
N VAL A 92 -3.91 -0.01 3.29
CA VAL A 92 -4.02 -0.96 2.16
C VAL A 92 -5.21 -0.60 1.27
N GLU A 93 -6.37 -0.31 1.85
CA GLU A 93 -7.56 0.08 1.09
C GLU A 93 -7.38 1.44 0.39
N SER A 94 -6.68 2.38 1.03
CA SER A 94 -6.29 3.67 0.46
C SER A 94 -5.43 3.49 -0.80
N GLU A 95 -4.46 2.56 -0.78
CA GLU A 95 -3.67 2.19 -1.96
C GLU A 95 -4.55 1.62 -3.09
N ARG A 96 -5.52 0.75 -2.75
CA ARG A 96 -6.46 0.19 -3.73
C ARG A 96 -7.35 1.24 -4.37
N LEU A 97 -7.92 2.13 -3.56
CA LEU A 97 -8.76 3.24 -4.05
C LEU A 97 -7.94 4.20 -4.93
N SER A 98 -6.70 4.50 -4.52
CA SER A 98 -5.76 5.30 -5.32
C SER A 98 -5.49 4.65 -6.68
N PHE A 99 -5.30 3.33 -6.72
CA PHE A 99 -5.16 2.58 -7.97
C PHE A 99 -6.40 2.69 -8.86
N ILE A 100 -7.60 2.45 -8.31
CA ILE A 100 -8.86 2.53 -9.04
C ILE A 100 -9.06 3.94 -9.60
N LYS A 101 -8.79 4.99 -8.80
CA LYS A 101 -8.91 6.39 -9.20
C LYS A 101 -7.96 6.74 -10.35
N LYS A 102 -6.70 6.29 -10.28
CA LYS A 102 -5.67 6.59 -11.29
C LYS A 102 -5.82 5.78 -12.58
N ASN A 103 -6.49 4.63 -12.56
CA ASN A 103 -6.63 3.73 -13.72
C ASN A 103 -8.06 3.71 -14.30
N GLN A 104 -8.91 4.69 -13.95
CA GLN A 104 -10.31 4.75 -14.36
C GLN A 104 -10.53 4.58 -15.88
N SER A 105 -9.69 5.19 -16.72
CA SER A 105 -9.84 5.12 -18.18
C SER A 105 -9.73 3.68 -18.69
N LYS A 106 -8.72 2.94 -18.24
CA LYS A 106 -8.51 1.54 -18.61
C LYS A 106 -9.61 0.63 -18.06
N LEU A 107 -9.98 0.82 -16.79
CA LEU A 107 -11.01 0.00 -16.14
C LEU A 107 -12.39 0.19 -16.77
N ARG A 108 -12.74 1.41 -17.19
CA ARG A 108 -14.01 1.68 -17.87
C ARG A 108 -14.04 1.10 -19.28
N VAL A 109 -12.96 1.26 -20.04
CA VAL A 109 -12.85 0.68 -21.40
C VAL A 109 -12.96 -0.85 -21.35
N ASP A 110 -12.32 -1.49 -20.37
CA ASP A 110 -12.40 -2.95 -20.19
C ASP A 110 -13.85 -3.40 -19.92
N LYS A 111 -14.58 -2.67 -19.07
CA LYS A 111 -16.01 -2.93 -18.81
C LYS A 111 -16.86 -2.85 -20.08
N TYR A 112 -16.67 -1.83 -20.92
CA TYR A 112 -17.42 -1.70 -22.17
C TYR A 112 -17.08 -2.80 -23.18
N ARG A 113 -15.80 -3.17 -23.29
CA ARG A 113 -15.36 -4.28 -24.14
C ARG A 113 -16.03 -5.59 -23.74
N ASN A 114 -16.06 -5.88 -22.43
CA ASN A 114 -16.69 -7.10 -21.92
C ASN A 114 -18.19 -7.14 -22.19
N LEU A 115 -18.90 -6.01 -22.04
CA LEU A 115 -20.33 -5.91 -22.38
C LEU A 115 -20.61 -6.18 -23.87
N ASN A 116 -19.81 -5.57 -24.76
CA ASN A 116 -19.97 -5.77 -26.20
C ASN A 116 -19.74 -7.24 -26.60
N VAL A 117 -18.73 -7.90 -26.02
CA VAL A 117 -18.45 -9.32 -26.30
C VAL A 117 -19.59 -10.24 -25.84
N SER A 118 -20.17 -9.99 -24.66
CA SER A 118 -21.33 -10.74 -24.19
C SER A 118 -22.53 -10.58 -25.14
N GLN A 119 -22.81 -9.36 -25.60
CA GLN A 119 -23.92 -9.09 -26.51
C GLN A 119 -23.75 -9.75 -27.88
N THR A 120 -22.52 -9.81 -28.42
CA THR A 120 -22.25 -10.53 -29.67
C THR A 120 -22.41 -12.04 -29.54
N ASN A 121 -22.15 -12.62 -28.37
CA ASN A 121 -22.33 -14.05 -28.13
C ASN A 121 -23.81 -14.45 -28.04
N ASP A 122 -24.65 -13.60 -27.44
CA ASP A 122 -26.10 -13.86 -27.38
C ASP A 122 -26.76 -13.79 -28.76
N GLN A 123 -26.23 -12.97 -29.68
CA GLN A 123 -26.74 -12.85 -31.06
C GLN A 123 -26.29 -13.99 -31.99
N SER A 124 -25.26 -14.76 -31.62
CA SER A 124 -24.72 -15.86 -32.44
C SER A 124 -25.22 -17.25 -32.01
N GLN A 125 -26.06 -17.34 -30.97
CA GLN A 125 -26.76 -18.56 -30.55
C GLN A 125 -28.26 -18.58 -30.87
N GLY A 126 -28.76 -17.57 -31.62
CA GLY A 126 -30.15 -17.47 -32.10
C GLY A 126 -30.30 -17.86 -33.57
#